data_AF-B2G3H1-F1
#
_entry.id   AF-B2G3H1-F1
#
_cell.length_a   1.000
_cell.length_b   1.000
_cell.length_c   1.000
_cell.angle_alpha   90.00
_cell.angle_beta   90.00
_cell.angle_gamma   90.00
#
_symmetry.space_group_name_H-M   'P 1'
#
loop_
_entity.id
_entity.type
_entity.pdbx_description
1 polymer ?
#
loop_
_entity_poly.entity_id
_entity_poly.type
_entity_poly.pdbx_seq_one_letter_code
_entity_poly.pdbx_strand_id
1 'polypeptide(L)' 'MLMTIQGFESRYEEIMRDPSVRQREIRLGELMTEMEGLFKIPALKNTTWEKENPRVIELYRKVSDSRNL' A
#
# COMPACT_ATOMS: atom_id res chain seq x y z
N MET A 1 -11.38 3.73 13.97
CA MET A 1 -12.02 3.75 12.64
C MET A 1 -11.26 2.75 11.79
N LEU A 2 -11.89 1.68 11.31
CA LEU A 2 -11.21 0.74 10.39
C LEU A 2 -11.07 1.45 9.04
N MET A 3 -9.84 1.64 8.56
CA MET A 3 -9.61 2.20 7.22
C MET A 3 -10.09 1.21 6.16
N THR A 4 -10.80 1.69 5.14
CA THR A 4 -11.18 0.89 3.96
C THR A 4 -10.10 1.00 2.88
N ILE A 5 -10.15 0.13 1.87
CA ILE A 5 -9.21 0.19 0.73
C ILE A 5 -9.17 1.58 0.06
N GLN A 6 -10.32 2.26 -0.05
CA GLN A 6 -10.41 3.63 -0.58
C GLN A 6 -9.67 4.66 0.30
N GLY A 7 -9.66 4.44 1.62
CA GLY A 7 -8.86 5.24 2.54
C GLY A 7 -7.36 5.11 2.29
N PHE A 8 -6.89 3.89 2.03
CA PHE A 8 -5.50 3.64 1.64
C PHE A 8 -5.17 4.25 0.27
N GLU A 9 -6.06 4.12 -0.72
CA GLU A 9 -5.91 4.76 -2.04
C GLU A 9 -5.74 6.28 -1.89
N SER A 10 -6.59 6.91 -1.07
CA SER A 10 -6.56 8.36 -0.83
C SER A 10 -5.27 8.80 -0.14
N ARG A 11 -4.82 8.04 0.88
CA ARG A 11 -3.58 8.33 1.60
C ARG A 11 -2.34 8.13 0.73
N TYR A 12 -2.34 7.13 -0.16
CA TYR A 12 -1.29 6.99 -1.16
C TYR A 12 -1.19 8.24 -2.05
N GLU A 13 -2.31 8.71 -2.61
CA GLU A 13 -2.31 9.90 -3.48
C GLU A 13 -1.88 11.17 -2.72
N GLU A 14 -2.23 11.28 -1.44
CA GLU A 14 -1.75 12.36 -0.57
C GLU A 14 -0.23 12.30 -0.38
N ILE A 15 0.31 11.11 -0.06
CA ILE A 15 1.75 10.91 0.10
C ILE A 15 2.48 11.29 -1.20
N MET A 16 1.99 10.88 -2.36
CA MET A 16 2.65 11.16 -3.64
C MET A 16 2.71 12.64 -4.01
N ARG A 17 1.86 13.49 -3.41
CA ARG A 17 1.90 14.95 -3.58
C ARG A 17 2.96 15.63 -2.71
N ASP A 18 3.55 14.92 -1.76
CA ASP A 18 4.62 15.47 -0.92
C ASP A 18 5.88 15.71 -1.78
N PRO A 19 6.42 16.95 -1.81
CA PRO A 19 7.60 17.26 -2.62
C PRO A 19 8.88 16.57 -2.09
N SER A 20 8.90 16.12 -0.84
CA SER A 20 10.07 15.48 -0.24
C SER A 20 10.09 13.98 -0.55
N VAL A 21 11.01 13.57 -1.42
CA VAL A 21 11.27 12.14 -1.75
C VAL A 21 11.47 11.32 -0.48
N ARG A 22 12.27 11.82 0.47
CA ARG A 22 12.55 11.12 1.73
C ARG A 22 11.30 10.93 2.58
N GLN A 23 10.42 11.94 2.67
CA GLN A 23 9.17 11.80 3.42
C GLN A 23 8.22 10.83 2.74
N ARG A 24 8.16 10.84 1.40
CA ARG A 24 7.39 9.86 0.64
C ARG A 24 7.83 8.44 0.93
N GLU A 25 9.12 8.16 0.85
CA GLU A 25 9.66 6.82 1.08
C GLU A 25 9.27 6.26 2.46
N ILE A 26 9.40 7.08 3.52
CA ILE A 26 9.03 6.73 4.89
C ILE A 26 7.53 6.44 4.98
N ARG A 27 6.69 7.39 4.52
CA ARG A 27 5.23 7.29 4.63
C ARG A 27 4.64 6.16 3.78
N LEU A 28 5.24 5.86 2.63
CA LEU A 28 4.86 4.70 1.81
C LEU A 28 5.22 3.39 2.53
N GLY A 29 6.36 3.31 3.22
CA GLY A 29 6.73 2.15 4.04
C GLY A 29 5.76 1.91 5.21
N GLU A 30 5.34 2.99 5.87
CA GLU A 30 4.30 2.94 6.91
C GLU A 30 2.95 2.47 6.33
N LEU A 31 2.56 3.00 5.16
CA LEU A 31 1.34 2.61 4.47
C LEU A 31 1.32 1.12 4.12
N MET A 32 2.44 0.57 3.64
CA MET A 32 2.59 -0.87 3.37
C MET A 32 2.41 -1.70 4.65
N THR A 33 3.09 -1.32 5.74
CA THR A 33 3.01 -2.02 7.03
C THR A 33 1.57 -2.07 7.55
N GLU A 34 0.84 -0.96 7.43
CA GLU A 34 -0.57 -0.91 7.81
C GLU A 34 -1.44 -1.80 6.91
N MET A 35 -1.21 -1.81 5.60
CA MET A 35 -1.94 -2.66 4.65
C MET A 35 -1.70 -4.16 4.92
N GLU A 36 -0.45 -4.55 5.18
CA GLU A 36 -0.08 -5.93 5.55
C GLU A 36 -0.85 -6.40 6.79
N GLY A 37 -0.87 -5.57 7.83
CA GLY A 37 -1.53 -5.87 9.09
C GLY A 37 -3.05 -5.96 8.98
N LEU A 38 -3.67 -5.06 8.21
CA LEU A 38 -5.12 -4.98 8.07
C LEU A 38 -5.68 -6.03 7.11
N PHE A 39 -5.12 -6.14 5.91
CA PHE A 39 -5.61 -7.04 4.86
C PHE A 39 -4.98 -8.44 4.92
N LYS A 40 -4.09 -8.68 5.87
CA LYS A 40 -3.38 -9.95 6.05
C LYS A 40 -2.65 -10.38 4.78
N ILE A 41 -1.94 -9.42 4.18
CA ILE A 41 -1.18 -9.66 2.95
C ILE A 41 -0.10 -10.72 3.25
N PRO A 42 -0.06 -11.84 2.49
CA PRO A 42 0.95 -12.86 2.69
C PRO A 42 2.36 -12.34 2.39
N ALA A 43 3.34 -12.68 3.22
CA ALA A 43 4.74 -12.29 3.01
C ALA A 43 5.36 -12.91 1.75
N LEU A 44 4.83 -14.05 1.29
CA LEU A 44 5.22 -14.71 0.06
C LEU A 44 4.07 -14.65 -0.95
N LYS A 45 4.40 -14.66 -2.24
CA LYS A 45 3.42 -14.66 -3.32
C LYS A 45 2.39 -15.78 -3.11
N ASN A 46 1.13 -15.40 -3.03
CA ASN A 46 -0.01 -16.32 -2.90
C ASN A 46 -1.07 -15.97 -3.94
N THR A 47 -1.05 -16.70 -5.06
CA THR A 47 -1.94 -16.43 -6.20
C THR A 47 -3.42 -16.58 -5.89
N THR A 48 -3.77 -17.40 -4.91
CA THR A 48 -5.17 -17.56 -4.49
C THR A 48 -5.64 -16.32 -3.75
N TRP A 49 -4.87 -15.88 -2.75
CA TRP A 49 -5.17 -14.67 -1.99
C TRP A 49 -5.21 -13.43 -2.90
N GLU A 50 -4.29 -13.32 -3.86
CA GLU A 50 -4.27 -12.20 -4.82
C GLU A 50 -5.53 -12.14 -5.69
N LYS A 51 -6.05 -13.30 -6.13
CA LYS A 51 -7.30 -13.38 -6.91
C LYS A 51 -8.52 -12.99 -6.09
N GLU A 52 -8.51 -13.28 -4.80
CA GLU A 52 -9.59 -12.91 -3.87
C GLU A 52 -9.50 -11.43 -3.45
N ASN A 53 -8.31 -10.83 -3.51
CA ASN A 53 -8.05 -9.46 -3.05
C ASN A 53 -7.42 -8.57 -4.14
N PRO A 54 -8.00 -8.50 -5.35
CA PRO A 54 -7.36 -7.88 -6.52
C PRO A 54 -7.03 -6.40 -6.31
N ARG A 55 -7.95 -5.63 -5.70
CA ARG A 55 -7.73 -4.20 -5.40
C ARG A 55 -6.65 -3.97 -4.35
N VAL A 56 -6.57 -4.84 -3.34
CA VAL A 56 -5.56 -4.72 -2.27
C VAL A 56 -4.17 -4.95 -2.86
N ILE A 57 -4.00 -6.03 -3.62
CA ILE A 57 -2.68 -6.35 -4.19
C ILE A 57 -2.27 -5.32 -5.26
N GLU A 58 -3.21 -4.80 -6.05
CA GLU A 58 -2.93 -3.74 -7.02
C GLU A 58 -2.38 -2.49 -6.34
N LEU A 59 -3.06 -1.99 -5.30
CA LEU A 59 -2.58 -0.84 -4.53
C LEU A 59 -1.25 -1.14 -3.85
N TYR A 60 -1.12 -2.31 -3.21
CA TYR A 60 0.10 -2.68 -2.49
C TYR A 60 1.33 -2.71 -3.42
N ARG A 61 1.18 -3.25 -4.63
CA ARG A 61 2.21 -3.22 -5.67
C ARG A 61 2.53 -1.79 -6.10
N LYS A 62 1.51 -0.96 -6.36
CA LYS A 62 1.68 0.46 -6.71
C LYS A 62 2.48 1.23 -5.65
N VAL A 63 2.19 0.99 -4.37
CA VAL A 63 2.93 1.58 -3.24
C VAL A 63 4.37 1.08 -3.20
N SER A 64 4.58 -0.24 -3.32
CA SER A 64 5.90 -0.87 -3.34
C SER A 64 6.78 -0.32 -4.48
N ASP A 65 6.24 -0.24 -5.69
CA ASP A 65 6.95 0.27 -6.86
C ASP A 65 7.33 1.74 -6.69
N SER A 66 6.44 2.54 -6.09
CA SER A 66 6.68 3.96 -5.83
C SER A 66 7.79 4.25 -4.81
N ARG A 67 8.17 3.27 -3.98
CA ARG A 67 9.32 3.38 -3.06
C ARG A 67 10.67 3.16 -3.75
N ASN A 68 10.66 2.58 -4.95
CA ASN A 68 11.86 2.28 -5.73
C ASN A 68 12.12 3.32 -6.85
N LEU A 69 11.37 4.43 -6.85
CA LEU A 69 11.46 5.54 -7.82
C LEU A 69 12.07 6.78 -7.15
#